data_AF-A0AAW2TE61-F1
#
_entry.id   AF-A0AAW2TE61-F1
#
_cell.length_a   1.000
_cell.length_b   1.000
_cell.length_c   1.000
_cell.angle_alpha   90.00
_cell.angle_beta   90.00
_cell.angle_gamma   90.00
#
_symmetry.space_group_name_H-M   'P 1'
#
loop_
_entity.id
_entity.type
_entity.pdbx_description
1 polymer ?
#
loop_
_entity_poly.entity_id
_entity_poly.type
_entity_poly.pdbx_seq_one_letter_code
_entity_poly.pdbx_strand_id
1 'polypeptide(L)'
;MGMAYCLEHMHQLTPALAHRNFNSSAVYLTEDYAAKVSDLAFSGDGSSSDNEPNTESNVYSFGVVLFEMITGKLPYSAGSDSSDDWASDYLSGAQQPLREMVDPTLETFQEDQLQLLDSVIKSCVNPDPRRRPTMAEICTRLREITGIDPDGATPKVSPLWWAELEILSTEAS
;
A
#
# COMPACT_ATOMS: atom_id res chain seq x y z
N MET A 1 2.20 -3.02 -6.29
CA MET A 1 1.46 -4.27 -6.61
C MET A 1 1.48 -5.30 -5.50
N GLY A 2 2.63 -5.72 -4.95
CA GLY A 2 2.69 -6.83 -3.97
C GLY A 2 1.73 -6.71 -2.77
N MET A 3 1.60 -5.52 -2.18
CA MET A 3 0.61 -5.28 -1.11
C MET A 3 -0.83 -5.52 -1.54
N ALA A 4 -1.20 -5.09 -2.75
CA ALA A 4 -2.56 -5.21 -3.25
C ALA A 4 -2.93 -6.68 -3.44
N TYR A 5 -2.03 -7.46 -4.05
CA TYR A 5 -2.22 -8.91 -4.21
C TYR A 5 -2.27 -9.66 -2.88
N CYS A 6 -1.47 -9.24 -1.90
CA CYS A 6 -1.51 -9.82 -0.56
C CYS A 6 -2.89 -9.60 0.09
N LEU A 7 -3.40 -8.37 0.09
CA LEU A 7 -4.71 -8.06 0.64
C LEU A 7 -5.85 -8.71 -0.14
N GLU A 8 -5.77 -8.76 -1.47
CA GLU A 8 -6.72 -9.50 -2.31
C GLU A 8 -6.79 -10.97 -1.90
N HIS A 9 -5.64 -11.62 -1.75
CA HIS A 9 -5.57 -13.02 -1.33
C HIS A 9 -6.20 -13.22 0.05
N MET A 10 -5.88 -12.36 1.04
CA MET A 10 -6.45 -12.43 2.39
C MET A 10 -7.99 -12.27 2.38
N HIS A 11 -8.51 -11.33 1.60
CA HIS A 11 -9.95 -11.06 1.50
C HIS A 11 -10.73 -12.18 0.80
N GLN A 12 -10.06 -12.97 -0.05
CA GLN A 12 -10.66 -14.11 -0.76
C GLN A 12 -10.65 -15.43 0.06
N LEU A 13 -10.01 -15.45 1.23
CA LEU A 13 -10.03 -16.62 2.12
C LEU A 13 -11.45 -16.93 2.60
N THR A 14 -11.66 -18.15 3.11
CA THR A 14 -12.94 -18.58 3.67
C THR A 14 -12.74 -19.09 5.10
N PRO A 15 -13.09 -18.31 6.15
CA PRO A 15 -13.69 -16.97 6.08
C PRO A 15 -12.68 -15.90 5.61
N ALA A 16 -13.20 -14.80 5.07
CA ALA A 16 -12.38 -13.67 4.63
C ALA A 16 -11.58 -13.10 5.79
N LEU A 17 -10.29 -12.83 5.57
CA LEU A 17 -9.40 -12.30 6.59
C LEU A 17 -9.05 -10.85 6.29
N ALA A 18 -9.32 -9.95 7.24
CA ALA A 18 -8.89 -8.56 7.16
C ALA A 18 -7.66 -8.32 8.05
N HIS A 19 -6.69 -7.58 7.53
CA HIS A 19 -5.50 -7.17 8.24
C HIS A 19 -5.85 -6.14 9.32
N ARG A 20 -5.40 -6.34 10.57
CA ARG A 20 -5.82 -5.48 11.69
C ARG A 20 -5.31 -4.04 11.60
N ASN A 21 -4.03 -3.88 11.28
CA ASN A 21 -3.34 -2.58 11.29
C ASN A 21 -2.59 -2.36 9.99
N PHE A 22 -3.30 -2.32 8.85
CA PHE A 22 -2.64 -2.09 7.56
C PHE A 22 -2.21 -0.63 7.45
N ASN A 23 -0.91 -0.37 7.35
CA ASN A 23 -0.29 0.94 7.16
C ASN A 23 1.12 0.75 6.54
N SER A 24 1.84 1.84 6.28
CA SER A 24 3.18 1.76 5.68
C SER A 24 4.22 1.05 6.55
N SER A 25 4.08 1.04 7.88
CA SER A 25 5.02 0.31 8.78
C SER A 25 4.78 -1.20 8.83
N ALA A 26 3.61 -1.67 8.39
CA ALA A 26 3.32 -3.10 8.20
C ALA A 26 3.88 -3.66 6.88
N VAL A 27 4.49 -2.83 6.04
CA VAL A 27 4.95 -3.21 4.70
C VAL A 27 6.48 -3.17 4.66
N TYR A 28 7.07 -4.34 4.50
CA TYR A 28 8.50 -4.52 4.35
C TYR A 28 8.85 -4.69 2.88
N LEU A 29 10.03 -4.23 2.50
CA LEU A 29 10.60 -4.49 1.18
C LEU A 29 11.73 -5.50 1.30
N THR A 30 11.76 -6.42 0.35
CA THR A 30 12.91 -7.28 0.09
C THR A 30 13.97 -6.50 -0.71
N GLU A 31 15.15 -7.08 -0.88
CA GLU A 31 16.25 -6.43 -1.61
C GLU A 31 15.95 -6.21 -3.10
N ASP A 32 15.07 -7.02 -3.67
CA ASP A 32 14.52 -6.85 -5.02
C ASP A 32 13.26 -5.96 -5.04
N TYR A 33 13.01 -5.21 -3.97
CA TYR A 33 11.87 -4.29 -3.80
C TYR A 33 10.49 -4.96 -3.83
N ALA A 34 10.41 -6.30 -3.71
CA ALA A 34 9.12 -6.96 -3.56
C ALA A 34 8.55 -6.72 -2.15
N ALA A 35 7.27 -6.35 -2.09
CA ALA A 35 6.59 -6.01 -0.85
C ALA A 35 6.16 -7.27 -0.07
N LYS A 36 6.38 -7.25 1.24
CA LYS A 36 5.93 -8.26 2.21
C LYS A 36 5.13 -7.56 3.30
N VAL A 37 3.87 -7.96 3.44
CA VAL A 37 3.00 -7.45 4.50
C VAL A 37 3.23 -8.30 5.75
N SER A 38 3.58 -7.67 6.88
CA SER A 38 3.74 -8.36 8.15
C SER A 38 2.38 -8.63 8.79
N ASP A 39 2.18 -9.85 9.26
CA ASP A 39 0.98 -10.19 10.03
C ASP A 39 1.32 -10.14 11.52
N LEU A 40 1.09 -8.99 12.16
CA LEU A 40 1.16 -8.88 13.62
C LEU A 40 -0.19 -9.27 14.24
N ALA A 41 -0.66 -10.49 13.97
CA ALA A 41 -1.84 -11.09 14.61
C ALA A 41 -1.58 -11.65 16.02
N PHE A 42 -0.59 -11.12 16.76
CA PHE A 42 -0.35 -11.49 18.17
C PHE A 42 -0.68 -10.34 19.12
N SER A 43 -1.92 -9.84 19.05
CA SER A 43 -2.49 -9.14 20.21
C SER A 43 -3.12 -10.19 21.11
N GLY A 44 -2.51 -10.37 22.28
CA GLY A 44 -2.93 -11.33 23.30
C GLY A 44 -4.41 -11.21 23.65
N ASP A 45 -4.94 -12.36 24.05
CA ASP A 45 -6.28 -12.57 24.60
C ASP A 45 -6.55 -11.55 25.72
N GLY A 46 -7.24 -10.46 25.40
CA GLY A 46 -7.29 -9.29 26.28
C GLY A 46 -8.23 -8.17 25.82
N SER A 47 -9.53 -8.43 25.87
CA SER A 47 -10.60 -7.45 26.18
C SER A 47 -10.43 -5.99 25.67
N SER A 48 -10.95 -5.69 24.48
CA SER A 48 -11.68 -4.42 24.23
C SER A 48 -12.47 -4.53 22.91
N SER A 49 -13.74 -4.17 22.97
CA SER A 49 -14.76 -4.43 21.93
C SER A 49 -14.75 -3.44 20.76
N ASP A 50 -13.62 -2.87 20.34
CA ASP A 50 -13.64 -1.79 19.35
C ASP A 50 -12.81 -2.15 18.10
N ASN A 51 -13.55 -2.38 17.00
CA ASN A 51 -13.12 -2.63 15.62
C ASN A 51 -12.60 -4.05 15.32
N GLU A 52 -13.53 -4.97 15.08
CA GLU A 52 -13.23 -6.15 14.28
C GLU A 52 -12.64 -5.69 12.92
N PRO A 53 -11.47 -6.21 12.51
CA PRO A 53 -10.90 -5.84 11.23
C PRO A 53 -11.87 -6.22 10.12
N ASN A 54 -12.16 -5.28 9.22
CA ASN A 54 -13.00 -5.52 8.06
C ASN A 54 -12.27 -5.17 6.77
N THR A 55 -12.73 -5.76 5.68
CA THR A 55 -12.10 -5.67 4.36
C THR A 55 -12.13 -4.24 3.81
N GLU A 56 -13.17 -3.47 4.13
CA GLU A 56 -13.40 -2.11 3.68
C GLU A 56 -12.47 -1.11 4.36
N SER A 57 -12.09 -1.35 5.61
CA SER A 57 -11.06 -0.61 6.34
C SER A 57 -9.68 -0.88 5.76
N ASN A 58 -9.40 -2.13 5.35
CA ASN A 58 -8.15 -2.44 4.63
C ASN A 58 -8.06 -1.69 3.30
N VAL A 59 -9.17 -1.60 2.55
CA VAL A 59 -9.23 -0.83 1.30
C VAL A 59 -8.96 0.64 1.56
N TYR A 60 -9.56 1.23 2.60
CA TYR A 60 -9.27 2.62 2.97
C TYR A 60 -7.79 2.83 3.29
N SER A 61 -7.24 2.00 4.19
CA SER A 61 -5.82 2.07 4.55
C SER A 61 -4.90 1.87 3.35
N PHE A 62 -5.26 0.97 2.42
CA PHE A 62 -4.52 0.78 1.18
C PHE A 62 -4.50 2.05 0.32
N GLY A 63 -5.65 2.74 0.20
CA GLY A 63 -5.74 4.03 -0.48
C GLY A 63 -4.85 5.11 0.16
N VAL A 64 -4.81 5.16 1.49
CA VAL A 64 -3.94 6.08 2.24
C VAL A 64 -2.46 5.77 2.00
N VAL A 65 -2.05 4.49 2.05
CA VAL A 65 -0.66 4.09 1.77
C VAL A 65 -0.28 4.37 0.31
N LEU A 66 -1.20 4.22 -0.64
CA LEU A 66 -0.96 4.57 -2.04
C LEU A 66 -0.76 6.08 -2.23
N PHE A 67 -1.54 6.89 -1.53
CA PHE A 67 -1.37 8.34 -1.49
C PHE A 67 -0.05 8.77 -0.83
N GLU A 68 0.33 8.13 0.28
CA GLU A 68 1.63 8.33 0.93
C GLU A 68 2.79 8.04 -0.02
N MET A 69 2.73 6.94 -0.80
CA MET A 69 3.77 6.61 -1.78
C MET A 69 3.91 7.65 -2.90
N ILE A 70 2.81 8.26 -3.35
CA ILE A 70 2.85 9.27 -4.43
C ILE A 70 3.37 10.61 -3.93
N THR A 71 3.03 10.96 -2.69
CA THR A 71 3.37 12.27 -2.10
C THR A 71 4.72 12.27 -1.38
N GLY A 72 5.24 11.08 -1.04
CA GLY A 72 6.46 10.93 -0.25
C GLY A 72 6.30 11.40 1.20
N LYS A 73 5.07 11.60 1.67
CA LYS A 73 4.75 12.22 2.97
C LYS A 73 3.72 11.39 3.74
N LEU A 74 3.95 11.26 5.05
CA LEU A 74 3.00 10.61 5.97
C LEU A 74 1.79 11.52 6.22
N PRO A 75 0.56 11.11 5.84
CA PRO A 75 -0.65 11.93 5.97
C PRO A 75 -1.01 12.33 7.41
N TYR A 76 -0.61 11.53 8.41
CA TYR A 76 -1.02 11.67 9.81
C TYR A 76 0.16 11.67 10.80
N SER A 77 1.30 12.26 10.44
CA SER A 77 2.48 12.26 11.32
C SER A 77 2.22 12.98 12.65
N ALA A 78 2.32 12.25 13.77
CA ALA A 78 2.21 12.78 15.13
C ALA A 78 3.46 13.63 15.47
N GLY A 79 3.39 14.94 15.21
CA GLY A 79 4.49 15.87 15.52
C GLY A 79 4.48 17.18 14.74
N SER A 80 3.62 17.34 13.74
CA SER A 80 3.38 18.65 13.14
C SER A 80 2.28 19.38 13.92
N ASP A 81 2.67 20.24 14.86
CA ASP A 81 1.81 21.22 15.54
C ASP A 81 1.28 22.32 14.57
N SER A 82 1.26 22.04 13.28
CA SER A 82 0.77 22.91 12.22
C SER A 82 -0.34 22.19 11.47
N SER A 83 -1.57 22.65 11.74
CA SER A 83 -2.66 23.04 10.82
C SER A 83 -2.51 22.86 9.29
N ASP A 84 -1.79 21.86 8.81
CA ASP A 84 -1.63 21.58 7.40
C ASP A 84 -2.54 20.39 7.09
N ASP A 85 -3.83 20.73 6.96
CA ASP A 85 -4.95 19.84 6.65
C ASP A 85 -4.91 19.30 5.20
N TRP A 86 -3.79 19.50 4.49
CA TRP A 86 -3.62 19.19 3.06
C TRP A 86 -3.98 17.74 2.72
N ALA A 87 -3.60 16.80 3.59
CA ALA A 87 -3.91 15.39 3.40
C ALA A 87 -5.37 15.11 3.74
N SER A 88 -5.89 15.68 4.83
CA SER A 88 -7.29 15.47 5.22
C SER A 88 -8.27 16.05 4.19
N ASP A 89 -7.96 17.22 3.61
CA ASP A 89 -8.75 17.84 2.55
C ASP A 89 -8.87 16.88 1.37
N TYR A 90 -7.73 16.39 0.86
CA TYR A 90 -7.72 15.43 -0.24
C TYR A 90 -8.45 14.12 0.13
N LEU A 91 -8.13 13.53 1.29
CA LEU A 91 -8.69 12.25 1.75
C LEU A 91 -10.18 12.35 2.14
N SER A 92 -10.69 13.54 2.46
CA SER A 92 -12.11 13.79 2.71
C SER A 92 -12.94 13.98 1.42
N GLY A 93 -12.26 14.00 0.26
CA GLY A 93 -12.89 14.09 -1.05
C GLY A 93 -12.86 15.49 -1.67
N ALA A 94 -11.97 16.38 -1.20
CA ALA A 94 -11.70 17.62 -1.91
C ALA A 94 -11.22 17.34 -3.35
N GLN A 95 -11.63 18.20 -4.28
CA GLN A 95 -11.27 18.09 -5.70
C GLN A 95 -9.91 18.72 -5.98
N GLN A 96 -8.93 18.47 -5.11
CA GLN A 96 -7.56 18.91 -5.33
C GLN A 96 -6.87 17.95 -6.32
N PRO A 97 -6.08 18.47 -7.27
CA PRO A 97 -5.34 17.65 -8.21
C PRO A 97 -4.14 17.01 -7.51
N LEU A 98 -4.06 15.67 -7.54
CA LEU A 98 -2.96 14.91 -6.94
C LEU A 98 -1.58 15.34 -7.46
N ARG A 99 -1.52 15.83 -8.70
CA ARG A 99 -0.31 16.38 -9.36
C ARG A 99 0.42 17.42 -8.52
N GLU A 100 -0.31 18.29 -7.82
CA GLU A 100 0.29 19.36 -7.01
C GLU A 100 0.94 18.83 -5.72
N MET A 101 0.68 17.57 -5.38
CA MET A 101 1.05 16.93 -4.13
C MET A 101 2.10 15.83 -4.32
N VAL A 102 2.50 15.57 -5.58
CA VAL A 102 3.50 14.56 -5.94
C VAL A 102 4.83 14.88 -5.28
N ASP A 103 5.54 13.83 -4.84
CA ASP A 103 6.85 13.93 -4.22
C ASP A 103 7.83 14.73 -5.12
N PRO A 104 8.39 15.86 -4.64
CA PRO A 104 9.31 16.69 -5.42
C PRO A 104 10.64 16.00 -5.75
N THR A 105 10.95 14.87 -5.12
CA THR A 105 12.15 14.06 -5.45
C THR A 105 11.97 13.21 -6.71
N LEU A 106 10.74 13.07 -7.21
CA LEU A 106 10.47 12.39 -8.47
C LEU A 106 10.83 13.28 -9.67
N GLU A 107 11.93 12.94 -10.36
CA GLU A 107 12.41 13.71 -11.51
C GLU A 107 11.43 13.71 -12.69
N THR A 108 10.75 12.58 -12.93
CA THR A 108 9.78 12.41 -14.01
C THR A 108 8.68 11.41 -13.62
N PHE A 109 7.47 11.62 -14.11
CA PHE A 109 6.35 10.68 -13.99
C PHE A 109 5.39 10.82 -15.17
N GLN A 110 4.56 9.80 -15.41
CA GLN A 110 3.54 9.81 -16.45
C GLN A 110 2.24 10.40 -15.91
N GLU A 111 1.80 11.52 -16.47
CA GLU A 111 0.59 12.22 -16.02
C GLU A 111 -0.67 11.36 -16.16
N ASP A 112 -0.81 10.61 -17.25
CA ASP A 112 -1.96 9.74 -17.49
C ASP A 112 -2.07 8.65 -16.41
N GLN A 113 -0.94 8.04 -16.03
CA GLN A 113 -0.88 7.05 -14.96
C GLN A 113 -1.21 7.67 -13.59
N LEU A 114 -0.76 8.90 -13.35
CA LEU A 114 -1.07 9.62 -12.12
C LEU A 114 -2.57 9.90 -11.98
N GLN A 115 -3.25 10.28 -13.06
CA GLN A 115 -4.70 10.49 -13.05
C GLN A 115 -5.48 9.20 -12.78
N LEU A 116 -5.03 8.08 -13.34
CA LEU A 116 -5.63 6.77 -13.07
C LEU A 116 -5.41 6.35 -11.61
N LEU A 117 -4.21 6.60 -11.06
CA LEU A 117 -3.91 6.35 -9.65
C LEU A 117 -4.73 7.26 -8.71
N ASP A 118 -4.91 8.55 -9.05
CA ASP A 118 -5.79 9.48 -8.32
C ASP A 118 -7.21 8.93 -8.22
N SER A 119 -7.76 8.40 -9.32
CA SER A 119 -9.08 7.77 -9.35
C SER A 119 -9.17 6.55 -8.44
N VAL A 120 -8.12 5.70 -8.43
CA VAL A 120 -8.04 4.53 -7.56
C VAL A 120 -8.02 4.96 -6.09
N ILE A 121 -7.16 5.94 -5.73
CA ILE A 121 -7.06 6.44 -4.36
C ILE A 121 -8.41 6.98 -3.89
N LYS A 122 -9.03 7.89 -4.64
CA LYS A 122 -10.34 8.48 -4.30
C LYS A 122 -11.45 7.43 -4.14
N SER A 123 -11.40 6.35 -4.92
CA SER A 123 -12.34 5.23 -4.78
C SER A 123 -12.10 4.44 -3.48
N CYS A 124 -10.83 4.21 -3.12
CA CYS A 124 -10.44 3.48 -1.91
C CYS A 124 -10.77 4.26 -0.63
N VAL A 125 -10.53 5.57 -0.62
CA VAL A 125 -10.72 6.43 0.57
C VAL A 125 -12.14 6.98 0.71
N ASN A 126 -13.11 6.41 -0.01
CA ASN A 126 -14.49 6.88 0.02
C ASN A 126 -15.05 6.90 1.47
N PRO A 127 -15.71 7.99 1.90
CA PRO A 127 -16.31 8.06 3.23
C PRO A 127 -17.35 6.96 3.50
N ASP A 128 -18.06 6.51 2.46
CA ASP A 128 -18.98 5.37 2.55
C ASP A 128 -18.22 4.05 2.27
N PRO A 129 -18.04 3.17 3.28
CA PRO A 129 -17.35 1.89 3.11
C PRO A 129 -17.95 1.00 2.02
N ARG A 130 -19.27 1.10 1.80
CA ARG A 130 -19.99 0.26 0.81
C ARG A 130 -19.71 0.68 -0.64
N ARG A 131 -19.17 1.88 -0.84
CA ARG A 131 -18.79 2.41 -2.15
C ARG A 131 -17.32 2.15 -2.47
N ARG A 132 -16.54 1.65 -1.52
CA ARG A 132 -15.16 1.28 -1.73
C ARG A 132 -15.11 0.01 -2.60
N PRO A 133 -14.23 -0.05 -3.60
CA PRO A 133 -14.07 -1.25 -4.42
C PRO A 133 -13.47 -2.39 -3.62
N THR A 134 -13.63 -3.62 -4.12
CA THR A 134 -12.93 -4.78 -3.57
C THR A 134 -11.43 -4.74 -3.91
N MET A 135 -10.60 -5.44 -3.13
CA MET A 135 -9.18 -5.58 -3.47
C MET A 135 -8.95 -6.23 -4.84
N ALA A 136 -9.85 -7.09 -5.31
CA ALA A 136 -9.77 -7.70 -6.64
C ALA A 136 -9.98 -6.66 -7.77
N GLU A 137 -10.96 -5.76 -7.62
CA GLU A 137 -11.19 -4.65 -8.54
C GLU A 137 -9.99 -3.69 -8.54
N ILE A 138 -9.44 -3.39 -7.36
CA ILE A 138 -8.24 -2.56 -7.21
C ILE A 138 -7.04 -3.20 -7.93
N CYS A 139 -6.80 -4.50 -7.71
CA CYS A 139 -5.69 -5.22 -8.35
C CYS A 139 -5.82 -5.22 -9.87
N THR A 140 -7.05 -5.33 -10.39
CA THR A 140 -7.32 -5.26 -11.84
C THR A 140 -6.93 -3.89 -12.39
N ARG A 141 -7.43 -2.79 -11.78
CA ARG A 141 -7.10 -1.43 -12.21
C ARG A 141 -5.61 -1.12 -12.11
N LEU A 142 -4.97 -1.49 -11.00
CA LEU A 142 -3.54 -1.25 -10.83
C LEU A 142 -2.68 -2.06 -11.80
N ARG A 143 -3.10 -3.26 -12.19
CA ARG A 143 -2.42 -4.04 -13.22
C ARG A 143 -2.51 -3.37 -14.59
N GLU A 144 -3.66 -2.82 -14.94
CA GLU A 144 -3.84 -2.05 -16.19
C GLU A 144 -2.96 -0.79 -16.23
N ILE A 145 -2.83 -0.11 -15.09
CA ILE A 145 -1.99 1.09 -14.91
C ILE A 145 -0.49 0.74 -15.00
N THR A 146 -0.06 -0.26 -14.22
CA THR A 146 1.38 -0.53 -14.01
C THR A 146 1.96 -1.57 -14.97
N GLY A 147 1.13 -2.42 -15.59
CA GLY A 147 1.58 -3.57 -16.38
C GLY A 147 2.28 -4.66 -15.57
N ILE A 148 2.21 -4.63 -14.23
CA ILE A 148 2.87 -5.59 -13.35
C ILE A 148 1.89 -6.70 -12.99
N ASP A 149 2.19 -7.92 -13.41
CA ASP A 149 1.45 -9.13 -13.04
C ASP A 149 1.86 -9.70 -11.66
N PRO A 150 1.09 -10.64 -11.08
CA PRO A 150 1.40 -11.26 -9.80
C PRO A 150 2.81 -11.82 -9.72
N ASP A 151 3.27 -12.51 -10.78
CA ASP A 151 4.62 -13.08 -10.84
C ASP A 151 5.70 -12.00 -10.74
N GLY A 152 5.48 -10.84 -11.35
CA GLY A 152 6.39 -9.69 -11.28
C GLY A 152 6.36 -8.96 -9.94
N ALA A 153 5.33 -9.19 -9.12
CA ALA A 153 5.21 -8.63 -7.78
C ALA A 153 5.69 -9.59 -6.67
N THR A 154 5.96 -10.86 -7.01
CA THR A 154 6.46 -11.84 -6.06
C THR A 154 7.96 -11.66 -5.80
N PRO A 155 8.43 -11.83 -4.54
CA PRO A 155 9.86 -11.82 -4.25
C PRO A 155 10.58 -12.91 -5.02
N LYS A 156 11.72 -12.58 -5.64
CA LYS A 156 12.55 -13.55 -6.34
C LYS A 156 13.18 -14.51 -5.33
N VAL A 157 12.71 -15.75 -5.33
CA VAL A 157 13.40 -16.86 -4.66
C VAL A 157 14.63 -17.24 -5.49
N SER A 158 15.77 -16.58 -5.26
CA SER A 158 17.04 -17.00 -5.86
C SER A 158 18.03 -17.48 -4.81
N PRO A 159 18.22 -18.81 -4.67
CA PRO A 159 19.38 -19.40 -4.02
C PRO A 159 20.71 -19.00 -4.72
N LEU A 160 20.65 -18.66 -6.01
CA LEU A 160 21.81 -18.22 -6.81
C LEU A 160 22.32 -16.85 -6.37
N TRP A 161 21.43 -15.98 -5.90
CA TRP A 161 21.79 -14.66 -5.38
C TRP A 161 22.56 -14.73 -4.06
N TRP A 162 22.20 -15.67 -3.17
CA TRP A 162 23.00 -16.00 -1.98
C TRP A 162 24.37 -16.57 -2.35
N ALA A 163 24.42 -17.45 -3.35
CA ALA A 163 25.68 -18.01 -3.84
C ALA A 163 26.59 -16.93 -4.47
N GLU A 164 26.04 -15.99 -5.23
CA GLU A 164 26.80 -14.86 -5.81
C GLU A 164 27.35 -13.91 -4.72
N LEU A 165 26.58 -13.62 -3.67
CA LEU A 165 27.06 -12.85 -2.52
C LEU A 165 28.18 -13.56 -1.74
N GLU A 166 28.07 -14.89 -1.56
CA GLU A 166 29.08 -15.68 -0.86
C GLU A 166 30.40 -15.75 -1.66
N ILE A 167 30.31 -15.91 -2.99
CA ILE A 167 31.47 -15.88 -3.92
C ILE A 167 32.17 -14.52 -3.88
N LEU A 168 31.42 -13.41 -3.95
CA LEU A 168 32.00 -12.05 -3.92
C LEU A 168 32.67 -11.72 -2.57
N SER A 169 32.16 -12.29 -1.46
CA SER A 169 32.75 -12.09 -0.13
C SER A 169 34.10 -12.81 0.06
N THR A 170 34.30 -13.93 -0.66
CA THR A 170 35.52 -14.74 -0.58
C THR A 170 36.64 -14.22 -1.47
N GLU A 171 36.33 -13.52 -2.56
CA GLU A 171 37.33 -12.88 -3.44
C GLU A 171 37.92 -11.58 -2.87
N ALA A 172 37.26 -10.98 -1.87
CA ALA A 172 37.68 -9.72 -1.24
C ALA A 172 38.58 -9.91 0.02
N SER A 173 38.95 -11.14 0.36
CA SER A 173 39.78 -11.50 1.54
C SER A 173 41.19 -11.96 1.17
#